data_AF-A0A7S0BFD8-F1
#
_entry.id   AF-A0A7S0BFD8-F1
#
_cell.length_a   1.000
_cell.length_b   1.000
_cell.length_c   1.000
_cell.angle_alpha   90.00
_cell.angle_beta   90.00
_cell.angle_gamma   90.00
#
_symmetry.space_group_name_H-M   'P 1'
#
loop_
_entity.id
_entity.type
_entity.pdbx_description
1 polymer ?
#
loop_
_entity_poly.entity_id
_entity_poly.type
_entity_poly.pdbx_seq_one_letter_code
_entity_poly.pdbx_strand_id
1 'polypeptide(L)'
;MTSNSMAFKKFVIDNAIYEEKPTDDNAESLEDLRADLEAINKVDAKHGNGRSNVEFFRLLSMCNSVVIEDEKYVGTSPDEVALVAACKEMGYEFEGRTNKDMTVNVCGRSETWELLGVLEFNSSRKRMSVIVRSPYDGKIRIYCKGADFVIFKLLAEGQDEEAERLSGVLDRFAATGLRTLTMCYREVEQDEFTSWYQEFSKTQALTEGREAALEEVATRIESNMTLLGATAIEDSLQEQVPETLKALEHAGIKTWILTGDKQETAINIGVSCGLLENVVNLVVI
;
A
#
# COMPACT_ATOMS: atom_id res chain seq x y z
N MET A 1 -10.65 12.28 14.74
CA MET A 1 -10.86 13.37 13.75
C MET A 1 -11.34 12.78 12.45
N THR A 2 -10.70 11.73 11.95
CA THR A 2 -11.17 11.03 10.76
C THR A 2 -12.17 9.93 11.12
N SER A 3 -13.04 9.61 10.16
CA SER A 3 -14.12 8.61 10.27
C SER A 3 -13.59 7.18 10.22
N ASN A 4 -12.30 7.01 9.91
CA ASN A 4 -11.68 5.73 9.64
C ASN A 4 -12.35 4.99 8.47
N SER A 5 -13.07 5.73 7.63
CA SER A 5 -13.58 5.30 6.34
C SER A 5 -12.54 5.67 5.29
N MET A 6 -11.88 4.65 4.76
CA MET A 6 -10.81 4.80 3.78
C MET A 6 -11.39 4.61 2.38
N ALA A 7 -11.19 5.59 1.50
CA ALA A 7 -11.63 5.51 0.12
C ALA A 7 -10.42 5.43 -0.83
N PHE A 8 -10.45 4.50 -1.77
CA PHE A 8 -9.41 4.40 -2.78
C PHE A 8 -9.61 5.50 -3.82
N LYS A 9 -8.59 6.35 -4.04
CA LYS A 9 -8.72 7.50 -4.95
C LYS A 9 -7.84 7.41 -6.19
N LYS A 10 -6.57 7.06 -6.00
CA LYS A 10 -5.58 7.12 -7.09
C LYS A 10 -4.58 5.99 -7.00
N PHE A 11 -3.99 5.65 -8.14
CA PHE A 11 -2.77 4.86 -8.19
C PHE A 11 -1.85 5.33 -9.31
N VAL A 12 -0.60 4.90 -9.22
CA VAL A 12 0.45 5.20 -10.20
C VAL A 12 1.11 3.89 -10.59
N ILE A 13 1.15 3.60 -11.88
CA ILE A 13 1.91 2.47 -12.46
C ILE A 13 2.60 2.99 -13.73
N ASP A 14 3.84 2.59 -13.96
CA ASP A 14 4.64 2.96 -15.14
C ASP A 14 4.63 4.48 -15.43
N ASN A 15 4.70 5.30 -14.37
CA ASN A 15 4.62 6.78 -14.38
C ASN A 15 3.29 7.38 -14.84
N ALA A 16 2.26 6.58 -15.10
CA ALA A 16 0.91 7.05 -15.39
C ALA A 16 0.09 7.14 -14.10
N ILE A 17 -0.63 8.26 -13.94
CA ILE A 17 -1.55 8.48 -12.81
C ILE A 17 -2.95 8.10 -13.24
N TYR A 18 -3.60 7.28 -12.43
CA TYR A 18 -4.98 6.86 -12.56
C TYR A 18 -5.76 7.42 -11.39
N GLU A 19 -6.88 8.08 -11.67
CA GLU A 19 -7.72 8.69 -10.65
C GLU A 19 -9.19 8.40 -10.90
N GLU A 20 -9.93 8.25 -9.80
CA GLU A 20 -11.39 8.23 -9.82
C GLU A 20 -11.90 9.56 -10.38
N LYS A 21 -12.79 9.50 -11.39
CA LYS A 21 -13.45 10.69 -11.93
C LYS A 21 -14.68 11.00 -11.09
N PRO A 22 -14.95 12.29 -10.80
CA PRO A 22 -16.19 12.66 -10.11
C PRO A 22 -17.39 12.29 -10.99
N THR A 23 -18.28 11.44 -10.48
CA THR A 23 -19.57 11.14 -11.10
C THR A 23 -20.61 12.17 -10.65
N ASP A 24 -21.56 12.51 -11.52
CA ASP A 24 -22.62 13.51 -11.23
C ASP A 24 -23.56 13.08 -10.07
N ASP A 25 -23.53 11.82 -9.64
CA ASP A 25 -24.48 11.21 -8.70
C ASP A 25 -23.91 10.93 -7.28
N ASN A 26 -22.72 11.43 -6.92
CA ASN A 26 -22.06 11.17 -5.62
C ASN A 26 -21.87 9.67 -5.29
N ALA A 27 -21.97 8.77 -6.27
CA ALA A 27 -21.63 7.37 -6.10
C ALA A 27 -20.13 7.21 -6.40
N GLU A 28 -19.35 6.87 -5.37
CA GLU A 28 -17.98 6.40 -5.56
C GLU A 28 -18.03 5.11 -6.40
N SER A 29 -17.42 5.14 -7.57
CA SER A 29 -17.44 4.02 -8.52
C SER A 29 -16.08 3.91 -9.19
N LEU A 30 -15.42 2.77 -9.01
CA LEU A 30 -14.15 2.47 -9.65
C LEU A 30 -14.33 1.95 -11.09
N GLU A 31 -15.51 2.08 -11.70
CA GLU A 31 -15.79 1.60 -13.07
C GLU A 31 -14.87 2.24 -14.11
N ASP A 32 -14.63 3.55 -14.02
CA ASP A 32 -13.72 4.26 -14.93
C ASP A 32 -12.28 3.77 -14.80
N LEU A 33 -11.81 3.60 -13.56
CA LEU A 33 -10.48 3.08 -13.27
C LEU A 33 -10.32 1.64 -13.76
N ARG A 34 -11.35 0.82 -13.61
CA ARG A 34 -11.39 -0.54 -14.15
C ARG A 34 -11.35 -0.52 -15.68
N ALA A 35 -12.10 0.35 -16.32
CA ALA A 35 -12.10 0.46 -17.78
C ALA A 35 -10.73 0.89 -18.32
N ASP A 36 -10.07 1.86 -17.66
CA ASP A 36 -8.71 2.28 -17.97
C ASP A 36 -7.73 1.10 -17.81
N LEU A 37 -7.83 0.35 -16.71
CA LEU A 37 -7.01 -0.84 -16.45
C LEU A 37 -7.22 -1.96 -17.48
N GLU A 38 -8.47 -2.23 -17.88
CA GLU A 38 -8.79 -3.19 -18.94
C GLU A 38 -8.22 -2.76 -20.29
N ALA A 39 -8.22 -1.45 -20.59
CA ALA A 39 -7.62 -0.92 -21.81
C ALA A 39 -6.10 -1.12 -21.82
N ILE A 40 -5.43 -0.82 -20.72
CA ILE A 40 -3.97 -0.98 -20.58
C ILE A 40 -3.57 -2.44 -20.67
N ASN A 41 -4.25 -3.33 -19.96
CA ASN A 41 -3.99 -4.77 -20.00
C ASN A 41 -4.07 -5.34 -21.43
N LYS A 42 -4.99 -4.82 -22.27
CA LYS A 42 -5.09 -5.21 -23.69
C LYS A 42 -3.93 -4.70 -24.54
N VAL A 43 -3.41 -3.50 -24.24
CA VAL A 43 -2.25 -2.93 -24.94
C VAL A 43 -0.98 -3.66 -24.54
N ASP A 44 -0.79 -3.91 -23.26
CA ASP A 44 0.42 -4.52 -22.74
C ASP A 44 0.54 -6.01 -23.09
N ALA A 45 -0.59 -6.73 -23.17
CA ALA A 45 -0.61 -8.10 -23.69
C ALA A 45 -0.06 -8.21 -25.13
N LYS A 46 -0.14 -7.12 -25.91
CA LYS A 46 0.43 -7.05 -27.27
C LYS A 46 1.91 -6.66 -27.29
N HIS A 47 2.37 -5.89 -26.29
CA HIS A 47 3.75 -5.37 -26.23
C HIS A 47 4.67 -6.15 -25.27
N GLY A 48 4.15 -7.15 -24.56
CA GLY A 48 4.93 -7.97 -23.62
C GLY A 48 5.20 -7.33 -22.26
N ASN A 49 4.75 -6.08 -22.04
CA ASN A 49 4.90 -5.33 -20.79
C ASN A 49 3.81 -5.63 -19.73
N GLY A 50 2.85 -6.50 -20.03
CA GLY A 50 1.62 -6.68 -19.23
C GLY A 50 1.80 -7.32 -17.86
N ARG A 51 3.05 -7.45 -17.41
CA ARG A 51 3.39 -7.94 -16.09
C ARG A 51 3.32 -6.83 -15.04
N SER A 52 3.65 -5.57 -15.38
CA SER A 52 3.72 -4.50 -14.36
C SER A 52 2.37 -4.29 -13.64
N ASN A 53 1.29 -4.11 -14.40
CA ASN A 53 -0.06 -3.90 -13.85
C ASN A 53 -0.60 -5.11 -13.09
N VAL A 54 -0.44 -6.31 -13.65
CA VAL A 54 -0.92 -7.54 -13.02
C VAL A 54 -0.16 -7.81 -11.71
N GLU A 55 1.17 -7.63 -11.71
CA GLU A 55 1.99 -7.80 -10.50
C GLU A 55 1.67 -6.74 -9.44
N PHE A 56 1.39 -5.49 -9.83
CA PHE A 56 0.93 -4.43 -8.93
C PHE A 56 -0.35 -4.82 -8.19
N PHE A 57 -1.39 -5.24 -8.90
CA PHE A 57 -2.66 -5.60 -8.28
C PHE A 57 -2.64 -6.96 -7.57
N ARG A 58 -1.83 -7.91 -8.05
CA ARG A 58 -1.53 -9.15 -7.32
C ARG A 58 -0.88 -8.84 -5.97
N LEU A 59 0.14 -8.00 -5.95
CA LEU A 59 0.78 -7.54 -4.73
C LEU A 59 -0.24 -6.89 -3.79
N LEU A 60 -1.05 -5.96 -4.30
CA LEU A 60 -2.00 -5.22 -3.48
C LEU A 60 -3.07 -6.15 -2.87
N SER A 61 -3.50 -7.16 -3.63
CA SER A 61 -4.49 -8.16 -3.21
C SER A 61 -3.92 -9.23 -2.25
N MET A 62 -2.62 -9.55 -2.32
CA MET A 62 -2.01 -10.60 -1.50
C MET A 62 -1.21 -10.06 -0.30
N CYS A 63 -0.50 -8.96 -0.46
CA CYS A 63 0.34 -8.39 0.60
C CYS A 63 -0.55 -7.60 1.57
N ASN A 64 -1.30 -8.27 2.43
CA ASN A 64 -2.14 -7.66 3.48
C ASN A 64 -2.32 -8.62 4.66
N SER A 65 -3.07 -8.20 5.68
CA SER A 65 -3.50 -9.00 6.84
C SER A 65 -5.02 -9.23 6.91
N VAL A 66 -5.75 -8.89 5.84
CA VAL A 66 -7.21 -8.95 5.77
C VAL A 66 -7.69 -10.40 5.80
N VAL A 67 -8.80 -10.62 6.50
CA VAL A 67 -9.56 -11.87 6.54
C VAL A 67 -10.95 -11.66 5.95
N ILE A 68 -11.60 -12.74 5.54
CA ILE A 68 -12.95 -12.71 4.99
C ILE A 68 -13.88 -13.33 6.03
N GLU A 69 -14.81 -12.52 6.55
CA GLU A 69 -15.84 -12.94 7.50
C GLU A 69 -17.21 -12.54 6.94
N ASP A 70 -18.15 -13.48 6.87
CA ASP A 70 -19.50 -13.25 6.34
C ASP A 70 -19.52 -12.51 4.99
N GLU A 71 -18.66 -12.95 4.05
CA GLU A 71 -18.47 -12.37 2.71
C GLU A 71 -17.95 -10.90 2.70
N LYS A 72 -17.40 -10.43 3.83
CA LYS A 72 -16.83 -9.08 3.97
C LYS A 72 -15.35 -9.13 4.32
N TYR A 73 -14.61 -8.16 3.79
CA TYR A 73 -13.22 -7.93 4.17
C TYR A 73 -13.16 -7.27 5.56
N VAL A 74 -12.45 -7.93 6.48
CA VAL A 74 -12.24 -7.45 7.85
C VAL A 74 -10.75 -7.47 8.14
N GLY A 75 -10.24 -6.44 8.81
CA GLY A 75 -8.84 -6.32 9.14
C GLY A 75 -8.60 -5.27 10.23
N THR A 76 -7.43 -5.33 10.85
CA THR A 76 -7.01 -4.34 11.87
C THR A 76 -6.62 -3.02 11.24
N SER A 77 -6.17 -3.04 9.98
CA SER A 77 -5.81 -1.86 9.21
C SER A 77 -6.95 -1.49 8.24
N PRO A 78 -7.64 -0.36 8.45
CA PRO A 78 -8.68 0.12 7.54
C PRO A 78 -8.12 0.44 6.15
N ASP A 79 -6.88 0.93 6.07
CA ASP A 79 -6.15 1.17 4.84
C ASP A 79 -6.06 -0.13 4.02
N GLU A 80 -5.70 -1.26 4.65
CA GLU A 80 -5.61 -2.54 3.94
C GLU A 80 -6.97 -3.06 3.48
N VAL A 81 -8.02 -2.88 4.29
CA VAL A 81 -9.38 -3.28 3.92
C VAL A 81 -9.84 -2.51 2.70
N ALA A 82 -9.64 -1.20 2.66
CA ALA A 82 -10.00 -0.37 1.51
C ALA A 82 -9.20 -0.71 0.25
N LEU A 83 -7.90 -0.97 0.39
CA LEU A 83 -7.06 -1.41 -0.73
C LEU A 83 -7.55 -2.74 -1.32
N VAL A 84 -7.84 -3.74 -0.48
CA VAL A 84 -8.33 -5.05 -0.94
C VAL A 84 -9.73 -4.95 -1.55
N ALA A 85 -10.62 -4.13 -0.98
CA ALA A 85 -11.93 -3.87 -1.55
C ALA A 85 -11.83 -3.21 -2.94
N ALA A 86 -10.96 -2.20 -3.09
CA ALA A 86 -10.70 -1.57 -4.38
C ALA A 86 -10.13 -2.55 -5.41
N CYS A 87 -9.21 -3.45 -5.00
CA CYS A 87 -8.71 -4.49 -5.88
C CYS A 87 -9.85 -5.38 -6.43
N LYS A 88 -10.81 -5.78 -5.59
CA LYS A 88 -11.98 -6.57 -6.01
C LYS A 88 -12.78 -5.85 -7.10
N GLU A 89 -13.05 -4.56 -6.94
CA GLU A 89 -13.78 -3.77 -7.94
C GLU A 89 -13.01 -3.67 -9.27
N MET A 90 -11.68 -3.60 -9.20
CA MET A 90 -10.78 -3.60 -10.35
C MET A 90 -10.55 -4.99 -10.98
N GLY A 91 -11.21 -6.04 -10.46
CA GLY A 91 -11.12 -7.40 -10.99
C GLY A 91 -9.97 -8.24 -10.43
N TYR A 92 -9.37 -7.81 -9.31
CA TYR A 92 -8.33 -8.52 -8.57
C TYR A 92 -8.84 -8.84 -7.17
N GLU A 93 -9.62 -9.91 -7.04
CA GLU A 93 -10.29 -10.23 -5.78
C GLU A 93 -9.37 -11.04 -4.88
N PHE A 94 -9.21 -10.62 -3.62
CA PHE A 94 -8.64 -11.50 -2.60
C PHE A 94 -9.71 -12.51 -2.16
N GLU A 95 -9.51 -13.79 -2.43
CA GLU A 95 -10.48 -14.86 -2.12
C GLU A 95 -10.19 -15.55 -0.77
N GLY A 96 -9.04 -15.26 -0.16
CA GLY A 96 -8.70 -15.71 1.19
C GLY A 96 -7.29 -16.29 1.31
N ARG A 97 -6.93 -16.65 2.55
CA ARG A 97 -5.65 -17.28 2.87
C ARG A 97 -5.80 -18.40 3.88
N THR A 98 -4.85 -19.32 3.83
CA THR A 98 -4.56 -20.29 4.88
C THR A 98 -3.14 -20.05 5.40
N ASN A 99 -2.64 -20.90 6.29
CA ASN A 99 -1.24 -20.84 6.73
C ASN A 99 -0.23 -21.25 5.64
N LYS A 100 -0.70 -21.78 4.50
CA LYS A 100 0.16 -22.31 3.43
C LYS A 100 -0.18 -21.77 2.05
N ASP A 101 -1.35 -21.19 1.86
CA ASP A 101 -1.84 -20.80 0.55
C ASP A 101 -2.54 -19.44 0.62
N MET A 102 -2.45 -18.68 -0.46
CA MET A 102 -3.21 -17.46 -0.71
C MET A 102 -3.95 -17.60 -2.03
N THR A 103 -5.24 -17.25 -2.06
CA THR A 103 -6.04 -17.34 -3.27
C THR A 103 -6.48 -15.94 -3.71
N VAL A 104 -6.27 -15.63 -4.98
CA VAL A 104 -6.69 -14.38 -5.62
C VAL A 104 -7.38 -14.66 -6.94
N ASN A 105 -8.47 -13.96 -7.23
CA ASN A 105 -9.10 -13.94 -8.53
C ASN A 105 -8.47 -12.83 -9.38
N VAL A 106 -7.79 -13.19 -10.47
CA VAL A 106 -7.21 -12.23 -11.40
C VAL A 106 -8.05 -12.23 -12.67
N CYS A 107 -8.87 -11.20 -12.85
CA CYS A 107 -9.72 -10.96 -14.01
C CYS A 107 -10.59 -12.18 -14.37
N GLY A 108 -11.23 -12.80 -13.38
CA GLY A 108 -12.09 -13.97 -13.54
C GLY A 108 -11.36 -15.32 -13.47
N ARG A 109 -10.06 -15.34 -13.18
CA ARG A 109 -9.26 -16.56 -13.02
C ARG A 109 -8.74 -16.66 -11.60
N SER A 110 -9.25 -17.63 -10.84
CA SER A 110 -8.73 -17.93 -9.51
C SER A 110 -7.31 -18.53 -9.60
N GLU A 111 -6.39 -17.94 -8.84
CA GLU A 111 -4.98 -18.32 -8.72
C GLU A 111 -4.69 -18.63 -7.25
N THR A 112 -4.26 -19.86 -6.94
CA THR A 112 -3.80 -20.25 -5.60
C THR A 112 -2.29 -20.28 -5.55
N TRP A 113 -1.70 -19.42 -4.73
CA TRP A 113 -0.26 -19.25 -4.52
C TRP A 113 0.17 -19.87 -3.20
N GLU A 114 1.32 -20.55 -3.16
CA GLU A 114 1.87 -21.07 -1.90
C GLU A 114 2.42 -19.90 -1.07
N LEU A 115 1.94 -19.73 0.16
CA LEU A 115 2.45 -18.77 1.13
C LEU A 115 3.68 -19.35 1.84
N LEU A 116 4.85 -18.78 1.56
CA LEU A 116 6.13 -19.20 2.12
C LEU A 116 6.52 -18.41 3.37
N GLY A 117 6.04 -17.18 3.49
CA GLY A 117 6.33 -16.35 4.65
C GLY A 117 5.66 -14.98 4.61
N VAL A 118 5.47 -14.40 5.78
CA VAL A 118 4.99 -13.03 5.96
C VAL A 118 6.01 -12.29 6.81
N LEU A 119 6.49 -11.15 6.30
CA LEU A 119 7.31 -10.21 7.04
C LEU A 119 6.39 -9.06 7.46
N GLU A 120 5.87 -9.16 8.68
CA GLU A 120 4.84 -8.26 9.20
C GLU A 120 5.27 -6.79 9.21
N PHE A 121 4.27 -5.92 9.15
CA PHE A 121 4.47 -4.51 9.39
C PHE A 121 4.92 -4.28 10.83
N ASN A 122 5.93 -3.42 11.00
CA ASN A 122 6.21 -2.82 12.29
C ASN A 122 6.64 -1.35 12.12
N SER A 123 6.51 -0.56 13.18
CA SER A 123 6.75 0.88 13.17
C SER A 123 8.21 1.27 12.88
N SER A 124 9.16 0.37 13.16
CA SER A 124 10.58 0.57 12.90
C SER A 124 10.90 0.43 11.40
N ARG A 125 10.29 -0.57 10.76
CA ARG A 125 10.48 -0.92 9.34
C ARG A 125 9.65 -0.09 8.38
N LYS A 126 8.42 0.24 8.79
CA LYS A 126 7.41 0.96 8.00
C LYS A 126 7.11 0.30 6.64
N ARG A 127 7.19 -1.02 6.59
CA ARG A 127 6.87 -1.85 5.42
C ARG A 127 6.39 -3.24 5.84
N MET A 128 5.68 -3.91 4.94
CA MET A 128 5.20 -5.28 5.05
C MET A 128 5.58 -6.03 3.77
N SER A 129 5.91 -7.31 3.89
CA SER A 129 6.15 -8.16 2.72
C SER A 129 5.48 -9.53 2.85
N VAL A 130 5.08 -10.09 1.72
CA VAL A 130 4.67 -11.50 1.61
C VAL A 130 5.59 -12.21 0.63
N ILE A 131 5.96 -13.45 0.96
CA ILE A 131 6.79 -14.32 0.14
C ILE A 131 5.90 -15.44 -0.33
N VAL A 132 5.72 -15.55 -1.65
CA VAL A 132 4.77 -16.48 -2.26
C VAL A 132 5.42 -17.25 -3.41
N ARG A 133 4.95 -18.47 -3.65
CA ARG A 133 5.30 -19.24 -4.86
C ARG A 133 4.17 -19.21 -5.86
N SER A 134 4.54 -18.85 -7.07
CA SER A 134 3.67 -18.83 -8.24
C SER A 134 3.23 -20.23 -8.66
N PRO A 135 1.92 -20.45 -8.87
CA PRO A 135 1.42 -21.74 -9.37
C PRO A 135 1.74 -21.99 -10.85
N TYR A 136 2.18 -20.97 -11.59
CA TYR A 136 2.38 -21.03 -13.04
C TYR A 136 3.77 -21.49 -13.45
N ASP A 137 4.79 -20.95 -12.78
CA ASP A 137 6.20 -21.12 -13.12
C ASP A 137 7.03 -21.61 -11.93
N GLY A 138 6.41 -21.81 -10.76
CA GLY A 138 7.08 -22.27 -9.53
C GLY A 138 8.05 -21.26 -8.93
N LYS A 139 8.14 -20.04 -9.51
CA LYS A 139 9.04 -18.99 -9.04
C LYS A 139 8.57 -18.41 -7.71
N ILE A 140 9.52 -18.01 -6.89
CA ILE A 140 9.27 -17.34 -5.63
C ILE A 140 9.23 -15.83 -5.89
N ARG A 141 8.17 -15.17 -5.43
CA ARG A 141 8.00 -13.73 -5.51
C ARG A 141 7.93 -13.15 -4.11
N ILE A 142 8.64 -12.05 -3.91
CA ILE A 142 8.55 -11.22 -2.72
C ILE A 142 7.79 -9.98 -3.12
N TYR A 143 6.66 -9.76 -2.49
CA TYR A 143 5.83 -8.60 -2.70
C TYR A 143 5.95 -7.68 -1.49
N CYS A 144 6.41 -6.44 -1.69
CA CYS A 144 6.66 -5.50 -0.62
C CYS A 144 5.85 -4.21 -0.76
N LYS A 145 5.19 -3.93 0.35
CA LYS A 145 4.38 -2.82 0.81
C LYS A 145 4.97 -1.75 1.69
N GLY A 146 5.09 -0.46 1.37
CA GLY A 146 5.58 0.45 2.42
C GLY A 146 5.69 1.92 2.10
N ALA A 147 6.25 2.66 3.07
CA ALA A 147 6.57 4.07 2.88
C ALA A 147 7.62 4.24 1.78
N ASP A 148 7.37 5.17 0.86
CA ASP A 148 8.28 5.57 -0.23
C ASP A 148 9.76 5.64 0.16
N PHE A 149 10.11 6.42 1.17
CA PHE A 149 11.52 6.61 1.59
C PHE A 149 12.17 5.33 2.14
N VAL A 150 11.38 4.32 2.52
CA VAL A 150 11.87 2.98 2.88
C VAL A 150 12.01 2.13 1.63
N ILE A 151 10.97 2.07 0.81
CA ILE A 151 10.94 1.25 -0.40
C ILE A 151 12.03 1.65 -1.38
N PHE A 152 12.28 2.96 -1.57
CA PHE A 152 13.30 3.44 -2.50
C PHE A 152 14.72 2.98 -2.15
N LYS A 153 15.00 2.70 -0.86
CA LYS A 153 16.30 2.17 -0.41
C LYS A 153 16.48 0.67 -0.70
N LEU A 154 15.40 -0.02 -1.05
CA LEU A 154 15.39 -1.45 -1.32
C LEU A 154 15.48 -1.77 -2.82
N LEU A 155 15.37 -0.75 -3.66
CA LEU A 155 15.33 -0.91 -5.11
C LEU A 155 16.68 -1.37 -5.66
N ALA A 156 16.64 -2.17 -6.73
CA ALA A 156 17.82 -2.48 -7.52
C ALA A 156 18.39 -1.22 -8.20
N GLU A 157 19.71 -1.22 -8.42
CA GLU A 157 20.42 -0.14 -9.11
C GLU A 157 19.79 0.19 -10.47
N GLY A 158 19.79 1.47 -10.83
CA GLY A 158 19.27 1.96 -12.11
C GLY A 158 17.79 2.36 -12.12
N GLN A 159 17.13 2.36 -10.96
CA GLN A 159 15.73 2.81 -10.81
C GLN A 159 15.60 4.20 -10.17
N ASP A 160 16.71 4.90 -9.93
CA ASP A 160 16.74 6.19 -9.20
C ASP A 160 15.86 7.26 -9.85
N GLU A 161 15.90 7.37 -11.18
CA GLU A 161 15.12 8.36 -11.93
C GLU A 161 13.61 8.10 -11.82
N GLU A 162 13.20 6.83 -11.81
CA GLU A 162 11.80 6.43 -11.67
C GLU A 162 11.31 6.60 -10.23
N ALA A 163 12.16 6.28 -9.25
CA ALA A 163 11.89 6.53 -7.85
C ALA A 163 11.74 8.04 -7.57
N GLU A 164 12.61 8.88 -8.12
CA GLU A 164 12.54 10.34 -7.94
C GLU A 164 11.26 10.93 -8.57
N ARG A 165 10.90 10.48 -9.79
CA ARG A 165 9.64 10.86 -10.43
C ARG A 165 8.43 10.47 -9.58
N LEU A 166 8.39 9.22 -9.10
CA LEU A 166 7.30 8.73 -8.27
C LEU A 166 7.25 9.51 -6.94
N SER A 167 8.39 9.80 -6.32
CA SER A 167 8.47 10.63 -5.11
C SER A 167 7.77 11.96 -5.30
N GLY A 168 8.06 12.68 -6.39
CA GLY A 168 7.40 13.95 -6.67
C GLY A 168 5.89 13.84 -6.90
N VAL A 169 5.40 12.70 -7.40
CA VAL A 169 3.95 12.41 -7.51
C VAL A 169 3.34 12.17 -6.12
N LEU A 170 4.01 11.37 -5.29
CA LEU A 170 3.54 11.05 -3.95
C LEU A 170 3.53 12.26 -3.03
N ASP A 171 4.48 13.19 -3.19
CA ASP A 171 4.47 14.47 -2.47
C ASP A 171 3.24 15.31 -2.84
N ARG A 172 2.83 15.31 -4.12
CA ARG A 172 1.59 15.98 -4.54
C ARG A 172 0.35 15.32 -3.97
N PHE A 173 0.30 13.99 -3.90
CA PHE A 173 -0.82 13.26 -3.30
C PHE A 173 -0.91 13.52 -1.79
N ALA A 174 0.21 13.43 -1.09
CA ALA A 174 0.32 13.75 0.32
C ALA A 174 -0.07 15.21 0.60
N ALA A 175 0.33 16.14 -0.28
CA ALA A 175 -0.06 17.55 -0.22
C ALA A 175 -1.56 17.80 -0.47
N THR A 176 -2.30 16.82 -0.98
CA THR A 176 -3.78 16.85 -1.07
C THR A 176 -4.47 16.07 0.05
N GLY A 177 -3.72 15.61 1.07
CA GLY A 177 -4.26 14.87 2.21
C GLY A 177 -4.43 13.37 1.99
N LEU A 178 -3.98 12.83 0.85
CA LEU A 178 -4.04 11.41 0.58
C LEU A 178 -2.93 10.66 1.31
N ARG A 179 -3.26 9.49 1.85
CA ARG A 179 -2.29 8.54 2.38
C ARG A 179 -1.70 7.73 1.24
N THR A 180 -0.38 7.74 1.12
CA THR A 180 0.34 7.08 0.03
C THR A 180 0.99 5.79 0.50
N LEU A 181 1.02 4.79 -0.39
CA LEU A 181 1.73 3.54 -0.15
C LEU A 181 2.46 3.13 -1.43
N THR A 182 3.74 2.79 -1.32
CA THR A 182 4.61 2.43 -2.44
C THR A 182 4.81 0.93 -2.48
N MET A 183 4.89 0.37 -3.68
CA MET A 183 4.95 -1.07 -3.89
C MET A 183 6.12 -1.46 -4.79
N CYS A 184 6.80 -2.53 -4.41
CA CYS A 184 7.86 -3.14 -5.19
C CYS A 184 7.81 -4.66 -5.05
N TYR A 185 8.44 -5.37 -5.97
CA TYR A 185 8.52 -6.82 -5.94
C TYR A 185 9.88 -7.33 -6.40
N ARG A 186 10.16 -8.61 -6.13
CA ARG A 186 11.34 -9.30 -6.68
C ARG A 186 11.05 -10.77 -6.89
N GLU A 187 11.59 -11.34 -7.96
CA GLU A 187 11.67 -12.79 -8.13
C GLU A 187 12.96 -13.32 -7.49
N VAL A 188 12.85 -14.42 -6.74
CA VAL A 188 13.98 -15.03 -6.02
C VAL A 188 14.16 -16.47 -6.45
N GLU A 189 15.42 -16.85 -6.64
CA GLU A 189 15.78 -18.22 -6.98
C GLU A 189 15.60 -19.17 -5.79
N GLN A 190 15.28 -20.42 -6.09
CA GLN A 190 14.97 -21.43 -5.06
C GLN A 190 16.13 -21.62 -4.06
N ASP A 191 17.37 -21.61 -4.54
CA ASP A 191 18.56 -21.80 -3.70
C ASP A 191 18.80 -20.61 -2.77
N GLU A 192 18.59 -19.39 -3.27
CA GLU A 192 18.69 -18.17 -2.46
C GLU A 192 17.63 -18.18 -1.35
N PHE A 193 16.38 -18.46 -1.68
CA PHE A 193 15.30 -18.56 -0.69
C PHE A 193 15.57 -19.65 0.34
N THR A 194 16.05 -20.82 -0.09
CA THR A 194 16.33 -21.95 0.80
C THR A 194 17.42 -21.58 1.82
N SER A 195 18.49 -20.93 1.37
CA SER A 195 19.56 -20.43 2.23
C SER A 195 19.05 -19.38 3.22
N TRP A 196 18.29 -18.40 2.73
CA TRP A 196 17.68 -17.37 3.55
C TRP A 196 16.72 -17.94 4.61
N TYR A 197 15.86 -18.88 4.23
CA TYR A 197 14.87 -19.47 5.14
C TYR A 197 15.52 -20.26 6.27
N GLN A 198 16.62 -20.97 5.98
CA GLN A 198 17.40 -21.65 7.02
C GLN A 198 17.98 -20.66 8.03
N GLU A 199 18.48 -19.53 7.56
CA GLU A 199 19.01 -18.47 8.43
C GLU A 199 17.88 -17.81 9.24
N PHE A 200 16.79 -17.43 8.58
CA PHE A 200 15.62 -16.82 9.22
C PHE A 200 15.06 -17.73 10.32
N SER A 201 14.92 -19.03 10.06
CA SER A 201 14.46 -20.02 11.04
C SER A 201 15.38 -20.14 12.25
N LYS A 202 16.71 -20.08 12.05
CA LYS A 202 17.68 -20.07 13.15
C LYS A 202 17.56 -18.80 13.98
N THR A 203 17.40 -17.65 13.32
CA THR A 203 17.27 -16.34 13.97
C THR A 203 15.99 -16.24 14.81
N GLN A 204 14.89 -16.87 14.36
CA GLN A 204 13.65 -16.95 15.15
C GLN A 204 13.83 -17.67 16.50
N ALA A 205 14.79 -18.60 16.60
CA ALA A 205 15.08 -19.35 17.81
C ALA A 205 16.00 -18.61 18.80
N LEU A 206 16.49 -17.41 18.47
CA LEU A 206 17.33 -16.61 19.37
C LEU A 206 16.51 -16.07 20.56
N THR A 207 17.12 -16.09 21.75
CA THR A 207 16.51 -15.55 22.98
C THR A 207 16.84 -14.08 23.23
N GLU A 208 18.05 -13.63 22.85
CA GLU A 208 18.52 -12.25 23.02
C GLU A 208 18.82 -11.63 21.66
N GLY A 209 18.57 -10.32 21.50
CA GLY A 209 18.82 -9.61 20.24
C GLY A 209 17.96 -10.05 19.05
N ARG A 210 16.97 -10.93 19.28
CA ARG A 210 16.13 -11.56 18.25
C ARG A 210 15.51 -10.57 17.29
N GLU A 211 14.94 -9.47 17.80
CA GLU A 211 14.22 -8.49 16.97
C GLU A 211 15.15 -7.81 15.95
N ALA A 212 16.31 -7.32 16.39
CA ALA A 212 17.30 -6.71 15.51
C ALA A 212 17.88 -7.72 14.49
N ALA A 213 18.14 -8.95 14.93
CA ALA A 213 18.65 -9.98 14.03
C ALA A 213 17.61 -10.43 12.99
N LEU A 214 16.33 -10.54 13.38
CA LEU A 214 15.24 -10.83 12.45
C LEU A 214 15.07 -9.70 11.44
N GLU A 215 15.22 -8.45 11.86
CA GLU A 215 15.17 -7.29 10.97
C GLU A 215 16.25 -7.34 9.89
N GLU A 216 17.49 -7.64 10.29
CA GLU A 216 18.62 -7.73 9.39
C GLU A 216 18.40 -8.85 8.35
N VAL A 217 17.97 -10.03 8.81
CA VAL A 217 17.69 -11.16 7.93
C VAL A 217 16.51 -10.86 7.00
N ALA A 218 15.44 -10.23 7.50
CA ALA A 218 14.30 -9.82 6.69
C ALA A 218 14.70 -8.78 5.61
N THR A 219 15.54 -7.80 5.96
CA THR A 219 15.99 -6.78 5.01
C THR A 219 16.82 -7.37 3.86
N ARG A 220 17.57 -8.44 4.11
CA ARG A 220 18.39 -9.09 3.07
C ARG A 220 17.57 -9.66 1.92
N ILE A 221 16.45 -10.31 2.22
CA ILE A 221 15.59 -10.89 1.17
C ILE A 221 14.78 -9.82 0.43
N GLU A 222 14.52 -8.69 1.09
CA GLU A 222 13.82 -7.52 0.55
C GLU A 222 14.76 -6.55 -0.19
N SER A 223 15.93 -7.00 -0.67
CA SER A 223 16.90 -6.16 -1.39
C SER A 223 16.86 -6.39 -2.89
N ASN A 224 17.30 -5.42 -3.68
CA ASN A 224 17.28 -5.46 -5.15
C ASN A 224 15.86 -5.61 -5.74
N MET A 225 14.91 -4.87 -5.18
CA MET A 225 13.51 -4.91 -5.59
C MET A 225 13.26 -4.09 -6.86
N THR A 226 12.25 -4.48 -7.64
CA THR A 226 11.74 -3.73 -8.79
C THR A 226 10.53 -2.90 -8.35
N LEU A 227 10.59 -1.59 -8.58
CA LEU A 227 9.51 -0.67 -8.30
C LEU A 227 8.30 -1.00 -9.20
N LEU A 228 7.10 -1.04 -8.62
CA LEU A 228 5.86 -1.26 -9.37
C LEU A 228 5.03 0.03 -9.47
N GLY A 229 5.00 0.81 -8.39
CA GLY A 229 4.17 2.01 -8.35
C GLY A 229 3.73 2.37 -6.94
N ALA A 230 2.61 3.09 -6.85
CA ALA A 230 2.03 3.50 -5.57
C ALA A 230 0.51 3.61 -5.63
N THR A 231 -0.12 3.58 -4.45
CA THR A 231 -1.54 3.93 -4.24
C THR A 231 -1.66 5.23 -3.46
N ALA A 232 -2.83 5.85 -3.55
CA ALA A 232 -3.26 6.96 -2.72
C ALA A 232 -4.71 6.75 -2.29
N ILE A 233 -4.93 6.69 -0.97
CA ILE A 233 -6.26 6.55 -0.36
C ILE A 233 -6.59 7.80 0.45
N GLU A 234 -7.87 8.12 0.53
CA GLU A 234 -8.38 9.24 1.32
C GLU A 234 -8.91 8.73 2.67
N ASP A 235 -8.57 9.42 3.76
CA ASP A 235 -9.15 9.20 5.08
C ASP A 235 -10.15 10.31 5.38
N SER A 236 -11.44 10.03 5.18
CA SER A 236 -12.48 11.05 5.28
C SER A 236 -12.61 11.56 6.72
N LEU A 237 -12.81 12.86 6.89
CA LEU A 237 -13.13 13.45 8.19
C LEU A 237 -14.46 12.90 8.74
N GLN A 238 -14.60 12.84 10.08
CA GLN A 238 -15.92 12.62 10.69
C GLN A 238 -16.85 13.78 10.38
N GLU A 239 -18.15 13.49 10.31
CA GLU A 239 -19.17 14.52 10.21
C GLU A 239 -19.02 15.55 11.34
N GLN A 240 -19.22 16.83 11.02
CA GLN A 240 -19.22 17.94 11.97
C GLN A 240 -17.87 18.27 12.63
N VAL A 241 -16.78 17.64 12.21
CA VAL A 241 -15.44 17.95 12.77
C VAL A 241 -15.06 19.42 12.55
N PRO A 242 -15.15 19.98 11.32
CA PRO A 242 -14.86 21.40 11.12
C PRO A 242 -15.71 22.32 11.99
N GLU A 243 -17.02 22.05 12.08
CA GLU A 243 -17.99 22.82 12.85
C GLU A 243 -17.70 22.77 14.34
N THR A 244 -17.34 21.58 14.85
CA THR A 244 -17.00 21.36 16.26
C THR A 244 -15.71 22.09 16.62
N LEU A 245 -14.66 21.99 15.78
CA LEU A 245 -13.39 22.69 16.02
C LEU A 245 -13.60 24.20 16.02
N LYS A 246 -14.41 24.72 15.09
CA LYS A 246 -14.78 26.13 15.04
C LYS A 246 -15.57 26.57 16.28
N ALA A 247 -16.47 25.73 16.81
CA ALA A 247 -17.18 26.02 18.04
C ALA A 247 -16.25 26.07 19.26
N LEU A 248 -15.27 25.16 19.35
CA LEU A 248 -14.24 25.16 20.39
C LEU A 248 -13.36 26.41 20.32
N GLU A 249 -12.98 26.82 19.11
CA GLU A 249 -12.23 28.05 18.87
C GLU A 249 -13.01 29.30 19.33
N HIS A 250 -14.29 29.42 18.96
CA HIS A 250 -15.16 30.52 19.42
C HIS A 250 -15.34 30.52 20.95
N ALA A 251 -15.26 29.36 21.60
CA ALA A 251 -15.28 29.22 23.05
C ALA A 251 -13.93 29.56 23.73
N GLY A 252 -12.89 29.92 22.95
CA GLY A 252 -11.55 30.24 23.46
C GLY A 252 -10.74 29.02 23.88
N ILE A 253 -11.13 27.81 23.44
CA ILE A 253 -10.42 26.57 23.74
C ILE A 253 -9.31 26.36 22.71
N LYS A 254 -8.09 26.10 23.17
CA LYS A 254 -6.95 25.80 22.30
C LYS A 254 -6.91 24.32 21.96
N THR A 255 -6.96 23.99 20.69
CA THR A 255 -6.90 22.60 20.19
C THR A 255 -5.49 22.26 19.72
N TRP A 256 -5.03 21.04 20.04
CA TRP A 256 -3.73 20.51 19.63
C TRP A 256 -3.95 19.16 18.93
N ILE A 257 -3.32 18.96 17.78
CA ILE A 257 -3.28 17.66 17.08
C ILE A 257 -1.94 17.00 17.36
N LEU A 258 -1.98 15.75 17.84
CA LEU A 258 -0.81 14.89 17.99
C LEU A 258 -1.04 13.68 17.08
N THR A 259 -0.22 13.52 16.04
CA THR A 259 -0.33 12.41 15.08
C THR A 259 1.04 11.80 14.78
N GLY A 260 1.05 10.52 14.41
CA GLY A 260 2.22 9.79 13.93
C GLY A 260 2.36 9.78 12.40
N ASP A 261 1.46 10.44 11.68
CA ASP A 261 1.51 10.56 10.22
C ASP A 261 2.64 11.48 9.72
N LYS A 262 2.84 11.49 8.40
CA LYS A 262 3.73 12.46 7.74
C LYS A 262 3.26 13.89 8.06
N GLN A 263 4.22 14.81 8.12
CA GLN A 263 3.96 16.22 8.42
C GLN A 263 2.96 16.82 7.43
N GLU A 264 3.07 16.47 6.15
CA GLU A 264 2.19 16.91 5.07
C GLU A 264 0.75 16.46 5.30
N THR A 265 0.55 15.21 5.72
CA THR A 265 -0.77 14.66 6.06
C THR A 265 -1.36 15.36 7.28
N ALA A 266 -0.55 15.60 8.32
CA ALA A 266 -0.98 16.31 9.52
C ALA A 266 -1.41 17.76 9.21
N ILE A 267 -0.64 18.47 8.38
CA ILE A 267 -0.99 19.81 7.89
C ILE A 267 -2.29 19.75 7.11
N ASN A 268 -2.48 18.79 6.21
CA ASN A 268 -3.69 18.67 5.41
C ASN A 268 -4.92 18.33 6.23
N ILE A 269 -4.82 17.44 7.22
CA ILE A 269 -5.92 17.20 8.17
C ILE A 269 -6.21 18.51 8.92
N GLY A 270 -5.18 19.23 9.37
CA GLY A 270 -5.32 20.53 10.02
C GLY A 270 -6.04 21.58 9.16
N VAL A 271 -5.71 21.66 7.87
CA VAL A 271 -6.38 22.55 6.91
C VAL A 271 -7.81 22.07 6.63
N SER A 272 -8.01 20.79 6.34
CA SER A 272 -9.31 20.20 5.98
C SER A 272 -10.33 20.30 7.11
N CYS A 273 -9.88 20.19 8.37
CA CYS A 273 -10.72 20.37 9.54
C CYS A 273 -10.89 21.85 9.96
N GLY A 274 -10.29 22.79 9.24
CA GLY A 274 -10.36 24.22 9.54
C GLY A 274 -9.55 24.67 10.75
N LEU A 275 -8.68 23.81 11.31
CA LEU A 275 -7.79 24.18 12.41
C LEU A 275 -6.63 25.08 11.95
N LEU A 276 -6.24 24.98 10.67
CA LEU A 276 -5.20 25.80 10.07
C LEU A 276 -5.82 26.68 8.96
N GLU A 277 -5.83 28.00 9.18
CA GLU A 277 -6.49 28.93 8.25
C GLU A 277 -5.69 29.24 6.97
N ASN A 278 -4.40 28.88 6.86
CA ASN A 278 -3.57 28.86 5.65
C ASN A 278 -2.09 28.57 6.01
N VAL A 279 -1.33 27.90 5.12
CA VAL A 279 0.05 27.40 5.37
C VAL A 279 1.13 28.50 5.54
N VAL A 280 0.77 29.78 5.45
CA VAL A 280 1.74 30.90 5.30
C VAL A 280 2.55 31.18 6.58
N ASN A 281 2.07 30.76 7.76
CA ASN A 281 2.74 30.99 9.05
C ASN A 281 2.89 29.69 9.87
N LEU A 282 3.30 28.60 9.23
CA LEU A 282 3.58 27.34 9.93
C LEU A 282 4.98 27.39 10.55
N VAL A 283 5.09 27.28 11.87
CA VAL A 283 6.39 27.13 12.56
C VAL A 283 6.67 25.64 12.75
N VAL A 284 7.65 25.12 12.02
CA VAL A 284 8.16 23.75 12.18
C VAL A 284 9.31 23.81 13.19
N ILE A 285 9.18 23.07 14.29
CA ILE A 285 10.18 23.00 15.39
C ILE A 285 10.99 21.72 15.28
#